data_AF-A0AA38FEQ9-F1
#
_entry.id   AF-A0AA38FEQ9-F1
#
_cell.length_a   1.000
_cell.length_b   1.000
_cell.length_c   1.000
_cell.angle_alpha   90.00
_cell.angle_beta   90.00
_cell.angle_gamma   90.00
#
_symmetry.space_group_name_H-M   'P 1'
#
loop_
_entity.id
_entity.type
_entity.pdbx_description
1 polymer ?
#
loop_
_entity_poly.entity_id
_entity_poly.type
_entity_poly.pdbx_seq_one_letter_code
_entity_poly.pdbx_strand_id
1 'polypeptide(L)'
;MTRRANVISIRRFGAIGDGETLNTRAFQAAISSIQRLKGGTLLYIPTGTWLTGSFNLTSHMTLYLAKHAVIKASQDTEAWPVVDPLPSYGRGRERPGGRYISFIHGDALEDVIITG
;
A
#
# COMPACT_ATOMS: atom_id res chain seq x y z
N MET A 1 13.81 -2.30 16.97
CA MET A 1 12.62 -2.29 16.09
C MET A 1 11.46 -1.71 16.86
N THR A 2 10.82 -0.66 16.33
CA THR A 2 9.63 -0.05 16.93
C THR A 2 8.47 -1.06 16.91
N ARG A 3 8.01 -1.50 18.08
CA ARG A 3 6.87 -2.43 18.19
C ARG A 3 5.58 -1.65 17.93
N ARG A 4 4.78 -2.07 16.93
CA ARG A 4 3.45 -1.50 16.67
C ARG A 4 2.45 -1.94 17.75
N ALA A 5 1.61 -1.03 18.23
CA ALA A 5 0.62 -1.33 19.26
C ALA A 5 -0.50 -2.26 18.74
N ASN A 6 -0.80 -2.17 17.44
CA ASN A 6 -1.88 -2.93 16.81
C ASN A 6 -1.36 -3.82 15.68
N VAL A 7 -2.03 -4.95 15.46
CA VAL A 7 -1.82 -5.85 14.31
C VAL A 7 -3.18 -6.09 13.66
N ILE A 8 -3.28 -5.85 12.36
CA ILE A 8 -4.52 -6.04 11.59
C ILE A 8 -4.20 -6.80 10.32
N SER A 9 -4.92 -7.90 10.06
CA SER A 9 -4.80 -8.63 8.79
C SER A 9 -5.62 -7.97 7.70
N ILE A 10 -5.07 -7.95 6.48
CA ILE A 10 -5.78 -7.48 5.27
C ILE A 10 -7.09 -8.26 5.01
N ARG A 11 -7.18 -9.53 5.45
CA ARG A 11 -8.41 -10.34 5.35
C ARG A 11 -9.60 -9.74 6.09
N ARG A 12 -9.38 -8.95 7.15
CA ARG A 12 -10.46 -8.28 7.88
C ARG A 12 -11.21 -7.25 7.03
N PHE A 13 -10.61 -6.81 5.92
CA PHE A 13 -11.18 -5.87 4.96
C PHE A 13 -11.73 -6.55 3.70
N GLY A 14 -11.94 -7.87 3.75
CA GLY A 14 -12.51 -8.64 2.65
C GLY A 14 -11.52 -9.01 1.54
N ALA A 15 -10.21 -8.84 1.75
CA ALA A 15 -9.22 -9.24 0.76
C ALA A 15 -9.14 -10.76 0.61
N ILE A 16 -8.94 -11.22 -0.63
CA ILE A 16 -8.76 -12.62 -1.01
C ILE A 16 -7.40 -12.78 -1.70
N GLY A 17 -6.62 -13.74 -1.21
CA GLY A 17 -5.22 -13.98 -1.63
C GLY A 17 -5.07 -15.03 -2.72
N ASP A 18 -5.99 -15.06 -3.69
CA ASP A 18 -6.07 -16.03 -4.79
C ASP A 18 -5.25 -15.63 -6.04
N GLY A 19 -4.76 -14.39 -6.10
CA GLY A 19 -4.02 -13.83 -7.23
C GLY A 19 -4.88 -13.32 -8.39
N GLU A 20 -6.20 -13.33 -8.22
CA GLU A 20 -7.22 -12.97 -9.23
C GLU A 20 -8.18 -11.88 -8.71
N THR A 21 -8.60 -11.96 -7.44
CA THR A 21 -9.48 -10.96 -6.83
C THR A 21 -8.76 -9.62 -6.68
N LEU A 22 -9.35 -8.55 -7.22
CA LEU A 22 -8.80 -7.19 -7.09
C LEU A 22 -9.02 -6.63 -5.67
N ASN A 23 -7.94 -6.53 -4.89
CA ASN A 23 -7.95 -6.18 -3.48
C ASN A 23 -7.76 -4.68 -3.20
N THR A 24 -7.76 -3.81 -4.21
CA THR A 24 -7.46 -2.37 -4.06
C THR A 24 -8.29 -1.69 -2.97
N ARG A 25 -9.61 -1.96 -2.94
CA ARG A 25 -10.51 -1.40 -1.92
C ARG A 25 -10.20 -1.92 -0.52
N ALA A 26 -9.80 -3.18 -0.40
CA ALA A 26 -9.43 -3.76 0.89
C ALA A 26 -8.15 -3.12 1.45
N PHE A 27 -7.14 -2.87 0.60
CA PHE A 27 -5.94 -2.13 0.99
C PHE A 27 -6.26 -0.69 1.41
N GLN A 28 -7.08 0.02 0.63
CA GLN A 28 -7.52 1.38 0.97
C GLN A 28 -8.26 1.41 2.33
N ALA A 29 -9.22 0.51 2.53
CA ALA A 29 -9.97 0.42 3.78
C ALA A 29 -9.06 0.08 4.98
N ALA A 30 -8.09 -0.82 4.79
CA ALA A 30 -7.11 -1.17 5.80
C ALA A 30 -6.29 0.04 6.24
N ILE A 31 -5.78 0.81 5.27
CA ILE A 31 -4.93 1.96 5.52
C ILE A 31 -5.73 3.10 6.17
N SER A 32 -6.95 3.37 5.69
CA SER A 32 -7.86 4.32 6.35
C SER A 32 -8.16 3.92 7.80
N SER A 33 -8.28 2.61 8.08
CA SER A 33 -8.43 2.14 9.46
C SER A 33 -7.18 2.38 10.30
N ILE A 34 -6.00 2.15 9.75
CA ILE A 34 -4.71 2.34 10.44
C ILE A 34 -4.50 3.82 10.80
N GLN A 35 -4.82 4.72 9.87
CA GLN A 35 -4.68 6.17 10.06
C GLN A 35 -5.46 6.69 11.29
N ARG A 36 -6.55 6.02 11.68
CA ARG A 36 -7.37 6.40 12.83
C ARG A 36 -6.87 5.82 14.17
N LEU A 37 -5.91 4.91 14.15
CA LEU A 37 -5.40 4.24 15.35
C LEU A 37 -4.17 4.94 15.91
N LYS A 38 -4.10 5.04 17.23
CA LYS A 38 -2.92 5.55 17.94
C LYS A 38 -1.91 4.43 18.21
N GLY A 39 -0.63 4.79 18.37
CA GLY A 39 0.45 3.85 18.72
C GLY A 39 0.98 3.01 17.55
N GLY A 40 0.60 3.35 16.31
CA GLY A 40 1.02 2.69 15.10
C GLY A 40 0.42 1.28 14.91
N THR A 41 0.39 0.82 13.66
CA THR A 41 -0.25 -0.45 13.30
C THR A 41 0.54 -1.25 12.29
N LEU A 42 0.64 -2.56 12.50
CA LEU A 42 1.15 -3.53 11.55
C LEU A 42 -0.01 -4.07 10.70
N LEU A 43 0.01 -3.78 9.40
CA LEU A 43 -0.83 -4.40 8.40
C LEU A 43 -0.20 -5.74 7.98
N TYR A 44 -0.81 -6.84 8.42
CA TYR A 44 -0.34 -8.19 8.16
C TYR A 44 -0.94 -8.72 6.85
N ILE A 45 -0.07 -9.07 5.90
CA ILE A 45 -0.39 -9.72 4.63
C ILE A 45 -0.05 -11.21 4.77
N PRO A 46 -1.05 -12.11 4.93
CA PRO A 46 -0.82 -13.55 5.03
C PRO A 46 -0.23 -14.13 3.73
N THR A 47 0.26 -15.37 3.81
CA THR A 47 0.61 -16.18 2.63
C THR A 47 -0.53 -16.19 1.60
N GLY A 48 -0.18 -16.05 0.33
CA GLY A 48 -1.12 -15.91 -0.78
C GLY A 48 -0.65 -14.87 -1.79
N THR A 49 -1.38 -14.76 -2.90
CA THR A 49 -1.12 -13.75 -3.93
C THR A 49 -2.24 -12.72 -3.92
N TRP A 50 -1.90 -11.45 -3.72
CA TRP A 50 -2.86 -10.37 -3.48
C TRP A 50 -2.83 -9.42 -4.66
N LEU A 51 -3.71 -9.64 -5.65
CA LEU A 51 -3.83 -8.74 -6.80
C LEU A 51 -4.38 -7.39 -6.34
N THR A 52 -3.72 -6.28 -6.70
CA THR A 52 -4.16 -4.94 -6.35
C THR A 52 -3.68 -3.90 -7.37
N GLY A 53 -4.44 -2.83 -7.52
CA GLY A 53 -3.95 -1.59 -8.11
C GLY A 53 -3.04 -0.83 -7.14
N SER A 54 -2.69 0.40 -7.50
CA SER A 54 -1.90 1.27 -6.62
C SER A 54 -2.64 1.57 -5.31
N PHE A 55 -1.90 1.72 -4.21
CA PHE A 55 -2.46 2.19 -2.95
C PHE A 55 -1.46 3.07 -2.18
N ASN A 56 -2.01 4.00 -1.40
CA ASN A 56 -1.23 4.95 -0.59
C ASN A 56 -1.02 4.40 0.81
N LEU A 57 0.20 4.46 1.33
CA LEU A 57 0.54 4.19 2.72
C LEU A 57 0.15 5.39 3.62
N THR A 58 0.24 5.19 4.94
CA THR A 58 0.03 6.23 5.96
C THR A 58 1.13 6.17 7.01
N SER A 59 1.33 7.24 7.79
CA SER A 59 2.38 7.31 8.82
C SER A 59 2.17 6.29 9.94
N HIS A 60 3.24 5.99 10.68
CA HIS A 60 3.25 5.07 11.84
C HIS A 60 2.74 3.65 11.51
N MET A 61 2.99 3.16 10.31
CA MET A 61 2.54 1.84 9.89
C MET A 61 3.71 0.88 9.60
N THR A 62 3.41 -0.41 9.71
CA THR A 62 4.26 -1.48 9.16
C THR A 62 3.45 -2.29 8.18
N LEU A 63 3.86 -2.37 6.92
CA LEU A 63 3.37 -3.36 5.97
C LEU A 63 4.24 -4.62 6.12
N TYR A 64 3.66 -5.70 6.64
CA TYR A 64 4.36 -6.96 6.88
C TYR A 64 3.87 -8.03 5.92
N LEU A 65 4.77 -8.56 5.09
CA LEU A 65 4.49 -9.66 4.17
C LEU A 65 4.92 -10.98 4.83
N ALA A 66 3.97 -11.86 5.13
CA ALA A 66 4.32 -13.18 5.63
C ALA A 66 5.13 -13.97 4.58
N LYS A 67 5.83 -15.02 5.03
CA LYS A 67 6.52 -15.94 4.12
C LYS A 67 5.57 -16.40 2.99
N HIS A 68 6.04 -16.30 1.75
CA HIS A 68 5.27 -16.62 0.53
C HIS A 68 4.05 -15.71 0.26
N ALA A 69 3.94 -14.55 0.91
CA ALA A 69 2.99 -13.52 0.51
C ALA A 69 3.53 -12.74 -0.70
N VAL A 70 2.68 -12.53 -1.71
CA VAL A 70 3.01 -11.76 -2.91
C VAL A 70 1.96 -10.67 -3.10
N ILE A 71 2.36 -9.40 -3.17
CA ILE A 71 1.47 -8.31 -3.60
C ILE A 71 1.65 -8.17 -5.11
N LYS A 72 0.63 -8.55 -5.88
CA LYS A 72 0.67 -8.64 -7.34
C LYS A 72 0.05 -7.38 -7.95
N ALA A 73 0.80 -6.70 -8.81
CA ALA A 73 0.34 -5.49 -9.49
C ALA A 73 -0.69 -5.80 -10.58
N SER A 74 -1.80 -5.07 -10.59
CA SER A 74 -2.79 -5.13 -11.67
C SER A 74 -2.16 -4.72 -13.01
N GLN A 75 -2.50 -5.45 -14.08
CA GLN A 75 -2.12 -5.10 -15.44
C GLN A 75 -3.15 -4.18 -16.12
N ASP A 76 -4.29 -3.94 -15.47
CA ASP A 76 -5.29 -2.99 -15.93
C ASP A 76 -4.80 -1.56 -15.69
N THR A 77 -4.69 -0.78 -16.77
CA THR A 77 -4.27 0.62 -16.73
C THR A 77 -5.21 1.51 -15.91
N GLU A 78 -6.50 1.17 -15.79
CA GLU A 78 -7.45 1.94 -14.98
C GLU A 78 -7.15 1.85 -13.47
N ALA A 79 -6.40 0.84 -13.04
CA ALA A 79 -5.97 0.67 -11.65
C ALA A 79 -4.82 1.61 -11.23
N TRP A 80 -4.38 2.48 -12.14
CA TRP A 80 -3.25 3.40 -11.97
C TRP A 80 -3.71 4.83 -12.27
N PRO A 81 -4.15 5.61 -11.27
CA PRO A 81 -4.49 7.00 -11.48
C PRO A 81 -3.28 7.84 -11.91
N VAL A 82 -3.55 8.85 -12.73
CA VAL A 82 -2.57 9.88 -13.09
C VAL A 82 -2.55 10.93 -11.98
N VAL A 83 -1.37 11.16 -11.39
CA VAL A 83 -1.14 12.08 -10.28
C VAL A 83 -0.04 13.08 -10.63
N ASP A 84 -0.02 14.20 -9.92
CA ASP A 84 1.08 15.16 -10.03
C ASP A 84 2.41 14.52 -9.58
N PRO A 85 3.54 14.87 -10.23
CA PRO A 85 4.83 14.36 -9.83
C PRO A 85 5.22 14.88 -8.43
N LEU A 86 5.81 14.01 -7.61
CA LEU A 86 6.34 14.42 -6.31
C LEU A 86 7.46 15.44 -6.47
N PRO A 87 7.60 16.42 -5.56
CA PRO A 87 8.67 17.43 -5.62
C PRO A 87 10.08 16.83 -5.71
N SER A 88 10.28 15.62 -5.17
CA SER A 88 11.56 14.90 -5.15
C SER A 88 12.01 14.33 -6.49
N TYR A 89 11.12 14.24 -7.50
CA TYR A 89 11.47 13.68 -8.82
C TYR A 89 12.33 14.61 -9.68
N GLY A 90 12.51 15.86 -9.25
CA GLY A 90 13.29 16.87 -9.98
C GLY A 90 12.58 17.37 -11.25
N ARG A 91 13.14 18.39 -11.90
CA ARG A 91 12.55 19.04 -13.09
C ARG A 91 13.07 18.49 -14.44
N GLY A 92 13.71 17.32 -14.47
CA GLY A 92 14.67 16.99 -15.54
C GLY A 92 14.43 15.75 -16.41
N ARG A 93 13.37 14.96 -16.20
CA ARG A 93 13.11 13.73 -16.98
C ARG A 93 11.67 13.51 -17.41
N GLU A 94 10.72 14.20 -16.79
CA GLU A 94 9.29 14.03 -17.03
C GLU A 94 8.82 15.07 -18.06
N ARG A 95 7.95 14.65 -18.99
CA ARG A 95 7.21 15.61 -19.82
C ARG A 95 6.27 16.42 -18.91
N PRO A 96 5.96 17.69 -19.23
CA PRO A 96 4.92 18.42 -18.50
C PRO A 96 3.62 17.61 -18.46
N GLY A 97 3.05 17.43 -17.26
CA GLY A 97 1.81 16.68 -17.05
C GLY A 97 1.86 15.75 -15.84
N GLY A 98 0.74 15.09 -15.58
CA GLY A 98 0.65 14.06 -14.57
C GLY A 98 1.32 12.76 -15.02
N ARG A 99 1.58 11.88 -14.07
CA ARG A 99 2.19 10.55 -14.27
C ARG A 99 1.38 9.48 -13.57
N TYR A 100 1.50 8.24 -14.02
CA TYR A 100 0.95 7.11 -13.27
C TYR A 100 1.56 7.06 -11.86
N ILE A 101 0.70 6.88 -10.87
CA ILE A 101 1.10 6.71 -9.47
C ILE A 101 1.98 5.47 -9.28
N SER A 102 2.86 5.51 -8.28
CA SER A 102 3.63 4.34 -7.85
C SER A 102 2.73 3.21 -7.38
N PHE A 103 3.19 1.96 -7.50
CA PHE A 103 2.43 0.79 -7.03
C PHE A 103 2.13 0.84 -5.53
N ILE A 104 3.16 1.07 -4.74
CA ILE A 104 3.04 1.39 -3.32
C ILE A 104 3.48 2.84 -3.21
N HIS A 105 2.54 3.72 -2.90
CA HIS A 105 2.79 5.16 -2.90
C HIS A 105 2.76 5.72 -1.48
N GLY A 106 3.51 6.79 -1.26
CA GLY A 106 3.54 7.54 -0.01
C GLY A 106 4.13 8.91 -0.25
N ASP A 107 3.50 9.93 0.33
CA ASP A 107 3.94 11.33 0.28
C ASP A 107 3.92 11.91 1.69
N ALA A 108 4.97 12.66 2.03
CA ALA A 108 5.16 13.29 3.34
C ALA A 108 4.90 12.36 4.56
N LEU A 109 5.29 11.08 4.45
CA LEU A 109 5.07 10.09 5.50
C LEU A 109 6.24 10.03 6.50
N GLU A 110 5.92 9.67 7.74
CA GLU A 110 6.90 9.38 8.78
C GLU A 110 6.68 7.99 9.40
N ASP A 111 7.77 7.36 9.86
CA ASP A 111 7.71 6.07 10.58
C ASP A 111 6.93 4.98 9.81
N VAL A 112 7.36 4.71 8.58
CA VAL A 112 6.80 3.67 7.71
C VAL A 112 7.83 2.56 7.52
N ILE A 113 7.39 1.31 7.73
CA ILE A 113 8.25 0.13 7.59
C ILE A 113 7.58 -0.84 6.60
N ILE A 114 8.33 -1.33 5.62
CA ILE A 114 7.93 -2.49 4.79
C ILE A 114 8.92 -3.61 5.11
N THR A 115 8.40 -4.76 5.51
CA THR A 115 9.24 -5.91 5.93
C THR A 115 8.48 -7.22 5.74
N GLY A 116 9.12 -8.35 6.02
CA GLY A 116 8.59 -9.68 5.76
C GLY A 116 9.68 -10.71 5.58
#